data_AF-A0A2U3CEV8-F1
#
_entry.id   AF-A0A2U3CEV8-F1
#
_cell.length_a   1.000
_cell.length_b   1.000
_cell.length_c   1.000
_cell.angle_alpha   90.00
_cell.angle_beta   90.00
_cell.angle_gamma   90.00
#
_symmetry.space_group_name_H-M   'P 1'
#
loop_
_entity.id
_entity.type
_entity.pdbx_description
1 polymer ?
#
loop_
_entity_poly.entity_id
_entity_poly.type
_entity_poly.pdbx_seq_one_letter_code
_entity_poly.pdbx_strand_id
1 'polypeptide(L)'
;MKRWFEEDGRPKTALYAYDFDDKFNCSYQANINNAHKIKQWVDDILNETGAEKIDLVGHSMGGMSSRYYIKFLDGIDTVDDYVSLGSPHHGNPNYHCGREGVKEIALILNVGDETPGGVLNDTLGIRFDPIWIEENITYNGAHILGNISYSSIYSPDDGLCPDTSSPLDGAHNISVPNVPHSFLTEDWSVYKHVRVAVNDLKDIAFRTTPLTSTTMTTTDDTPLTLIPVLCTISVMALIVIRRRRLKTLANIKSNHK
;
A
#
# COMPACT_ATOMS: atom_id res chain seq x y z
N MET A 1 -8.67 -7.68 -5.68
CA MET A 1 -7.80 -8.30 -4.63
C MET A 1 -8.51 -9.03 -3.47
N LYS A 2 -9.48 -8.44 -2.74
CA LYS A 2 -10.07 -9.06 -1.51
C LYS A 2 -10.47 -10.54 -1.68
N ARG A 3 -11.15 -10.86 -2.78
CA ARG A 3 -11.55 -12.24 -3.13
C ARG A 3 -10.37 -13.22 -3.13
N TRP A 4 -9.21 -12.83 -3.65
CA TRP A 4 -8.04 -13.71 -3.72
C TRP A 4 -7.43 -13.96 -2.34
N PHE A 5 -7.44 -12.98 -1.44
CA PHE A 5 -7.05 -13.23 -0.05
C PHE A 5 -7.99 -14.25 0.62
N GLU A 6 -9.29 -14.19 0.35
CA GLU A 6 -10.24 -15.18 0.86
C GLU A 6 -9.96 -16.58 0.29
N GLU A 7 -9.70 -16.68 -1.02
CA GLU A 7 -9.34 -17.93 -1.71
C GLU A 7 -8.01 -18.51 -1.17
N ASP A 8 -7.06 -17.65 -0.78
CA ASP A 8 -5.81 -18.03 -0.11
C ASP A 8 -5.98 -18.33 1.41
N GLY A 9 -7.22 -18.35 1.90
CA GLY A 9 -7.55 -18.79 3.26
C GLY A 9 -7.60 -17.68 4.31
N ARG A 10 -7.50 -16.40 3.92
CA ARG A 10 -7.72 -15.29 4.86
C ARG A 10 -9.21 -15.22 5.23
N PRO A 11 -9.58 -15.23 6.52
CA PRO A 11 -10.99 -15.14 6.88
C PRO A 11 -11.56 -13.79 6.50
N LYS A 12 -12.81 -13.76 6.02
CA LYS A 12 -13.53 -12.53 5.65
C LYS A 12 -13.55 -11.47 6.77
N THR A 13 -13.58 -11.93 8.01
CA THR A 13 -13.55 -11.09 9.23
C THR A 13 -12.18 -10.44 9.49
N ALA A 14 -11.16 -10.76 8.70
CA ALA A 14 -9.84 -10.14 8.74
C ALA A 14 -9.55 -9.30 7.50
N LEU A 15 -10.56 -9.04 6.65
CA LEU A 15 -10.43 -8.34 5.37
C LEU A 15 -11.41 -7.18 5.29
N TYR A 16 -10.89 -5.99 5.51
CA TYR A 16 -11.66 -4.76 5.43
C TYR A 16 -11.28 -4.01 4.16
N ALA A 17 -12.27 -3.38 3.52
CA ALA A 17 -12.09 -2.58 2.32
C ALA A 17 -12.84 -1.26 2.49
N TYR A 18 -12.18 -0.15 2.21
CA TYR A 18 -12.79 1.18 2.26
C TYR A 18 -12.62 1.90 0.94
N ASP A 19 -13.68 2.61 0.58
CA ASP A 19 -13.80 3.48 -0.58
C ASP A 19 -14.13 4.87 -0.06
N PHE A 20 -13.27 5.85 -0.29
CA PHE A 20 -13.50 7.22 0.19
C PHE A 20 -14.64 7.88 -0.60
N ASP A 21 -15.36 8.78 0.06
CA ASP A 21 -16.57 9.40 -0.52
C ASP A 21 -16.25 10.25 -1.76
N ASP A 22 -15.15 11.01 -1.72
CA ASP A 22 -14.73 11.92 -2.79
C ASP A 22 -13.49 11.37 -3.49
N LYS A 23 -13.70 10.35 -4.32
CA LYS A 23 -12.62 9.59 -4.96
C LYS A 23 -11.83 10.42 -5.97
N PHE A 24 -12.43 11.43 -6.58
CA PHE A 24 -11.75 12.19 -7.64
C PHE A 24 -10.97 13.40 -7.09
N ASN A 25 -11.15 13.71 -5.81
CA ASN A 25 -10.49 14.85 -5.19
C ASN A 25 -9.11 14.47 -4.66
N CYS A 26 -8.12 14.92 -5.42
CA CYS A 26 -6.71 14.71 -5.12
C CYS A 26 -6.07 15.93 -4.42
N SER A 27 -6.89 16.84 -3.87
CA SER A 27 -6.37 18.01 -3.16
C SER A 27 -5.55 17.61 -1.92
N TYR A 28 -4.67 18.50 -1.50
CA TYR A 28 -3.91 18.36 -0.26
C TYR A 28 -4.84 18.10 0.93
N GLN A 29 -5.89 18.93 1.07
CA GLN A 29 -6.86 18.79 2.15
C GLN A 29 -7.67 17.49 2.08
N ALA A 30 -8.01 17.02 0.87
CA ALA A 30 -8.71 15.74 0.72
C ALA A 30 -7.86 14.58 1.22
N ASN A 31 -6.57 14.54 0.89
CA ASN A 31 -5.68 13.51 1.40
C ASN A 31 -5.53 13.56 2.93
N ILE A 32 -5.45 14.75 3.53
CA ILE A 32 -5.43 14.89 5.00
C ILE A 32 -6.72 14.37 5.62
N ASN A 33 -7.87 14.77 5.08
CA ASN A 33 -9.17 14.31 5.56
C ASN A 33 -9.29 12.78 5.46
N ASN A 34 -8.78 12.22 4.37
CA ASN A 34 -8.74 10.78 4.15
C ASN A 34 -7.79 10.10 5.15
N ALA A 35 -6.64 10.67 5.46
CA ALA A 35 -5.75 10.17 6.51
C ALA A 35 -6.42 10.12 7.90
N HIS A 36 -7.20 11.14 8.25
CA HIS A 36 -7.99 11.13 9.49
C HIS A 36 -9.08 10.05 9.50
N LYS A 37 -9.75 9.82 8.36
CA LYS A 37 -10.69 8.70 8.21
C LYS A 37 -9.98 7.34 8.36
N ILE A 38 -8.79 7.20 7.78
CA ILE A 38 -7.95 5.99 7.94
C ILE A 38 -7.64 5.77 9.43
N LYS A 39 -7.19 6.80 10.15
CA LYS A 39 -6.93 6.70 11.59
C LYS A 39 -8.15 6.16 12.34
N GLN A 40 -9.29 6.81 12.18
CA GLN A 40 -10.52 6.41 12.88
C GLN A 40 -10.87 4.95 12.59
N TRP A 41 -10.76 4.55 11.32
CA TRP A 41 -11.07 3.20 10.91
C TRP A 41 -10.10 2.14 11.45
N VAL A 42 -8.80 2.45 11.46
CA VAL A 42 -7.80 1.58 12.09
C VAL A 42 -8.09 1.45 13.59
N ASP A 43 -8.37 2.55 14.28
CA ASP A 43 -8.73 2.52 15.71
C ASP A 43 -9.98 1.64 15.95
N ASP A 44 -11.03 1.77 15.12
CA ASP A 44 -12.24 0.95 15.19
C ASP A 44 -11.94 -0.54 14.96
N ILE A 45 -11.14 -0.89 13.95
CA ILE A 45 -10.76 -2.28 13.65
C ILE A 45 -9.94 -2.88 14.80
N LEU A 46 -8.96 -2.14 15.33
CA LEU A 46 -8.13 -2.63 16.44
C LEU A 46 -8.99 -2.87 17.69
N ASN A 47 -9.92 -1.95 17.99
CA ASN A 47 -10.86 -2.08 19.10
C ASN A 47 -11.83 -3.26 18.92
N GLU A 48 -12.42 -3.43 17.73
CA GLU A 48 -13.36 -4.53 17.44
C GLU A 48 -12.65 -5.90 17.50
N THR A 49 -11.45 -5.99 16.93
CA THR A 49 -10.77 -7.26 16.72
C THR A 49 -9.83 -7.67 17.85
N GLY A 50 -9.39 -6.71 18.67
CA GLY A 50 -8.32 -6.86 19.66
C GLY A 50 -6.97 -7.17 19.02
N ALA A 51 -6.75 -6.80 17.77
CA ALA A 51 -5.43 -6.87 17.13
C ALA A 51 -4.53 -5.75 17.65
N GLU A 52 -3.21 -5.98 17.61
CA GLU A 52 -2.23 -4.94 17.98
C GLU A 52 -1.90 -4.04 16.80
N LYS A 53 -1.91 -4.61 15.58
CA LYS A 53 -1.54 -3.93 14.33
C LYS A 53 -2.38 -4.41 13.15
N ILE A 54 -2.32 -3.64 12.06
CA ILE A 54 -2.91 -3.94 10.76
C ILE A 54 -1.86 -3.89 9.65
N ASP A 55 -2.13 -4.60 8.56
CA ASP A 55 -1.41 -4.41 7.29
C ASP A 55 -2.25 -3.50 6.40
N LEU A 56 -1.63 -2.52 5.74
CA LEU A 56 -2.28 -1.40 5.07
C LEU A 56 -1.92 -1.38 3.58
N VAL A 57 -2.87 -1.71 2.70
CA VAL A 57 -2.66 -1.67 1.24
C VAL A 57 -3.38 -0.47 0.65
N GLY A 58 -2.68 0.53 0.12
CA GLY A 58 -3.24 1.75 -0.47
C GLY A 58 -3.01 1.86 -1.98
N HIS A 59 -4.06 2.09 -2.76
CA HIS A 59 -3.97 2.36 -4.20
C HIS A 59 -3.92 3.86 -4.50
N SER A 60 -3.06 4.29 -5.43
CA SER A 60 -3.00 5.68 -5.93
C SER A 60 -2.86 6.69 -4.78
N MET A 61 -3.73 7.71 -4.70
CA MET A 61 -3.76 8.67 -3.59
C MET A 61 -4.03 8.03 -2.23
N GLY A 62 -4.68 6.85 -2.18
CA GLY A 62 -4.88 6.10 -0.95
C GLY A 62 -3.55 5.77 -0.27
N GLY A 63 -2.51 5.47 -1.06
CA GLY A 63 -1.15 5.28 -0.52
C GLY A 63 -0.57 6.54 0.10
N MET A 64 -0.81 7.72 -0.49
CA MET A 64 -0.36 9.02 0.07
C MET A 64 -1.08 9.33 1.39
N SER A 65 -2.40 9.17 1.42
CA SER A 65 -3.22 9.36 2.62
C SER A 65 -2.81 8.41 3.74
N SER A 66 -2.49 7.15 3.40
CA SER A 66 -1.96 6.16 4.33
C SER A 66 -0.57 6.54 4.88
N ARG A 67 0.35 7.07 4.06
CA ARG A 67 1.64 7.59 4.55
C ARG A 67 1.46 8.77 5.50
N TYR A 68 0.51 9.66 5.23
CA TYR A 68 0.19 10.77 6.13
C TYR A 68 -0.29 10.24 7.49
N TYR A 69 -1.16 9.22 7.49
CA TYR A 69 -1.58 8.54 8.72
C TYR A 69 -0.39 8.00 9.51
N ILE A 70 0.50 7.26 8.85
CA ILE A 70 1.69 6.69 9.51
C ILE A 70 2.56 7.79 10.10
N LYS A 71 2.88 8.81 9.31
CA LYS A 71 3.86 9.83 9.66
C LYS A 71 3.38 10.85 10.69
N PHE A 72 2.09 11.24 10.64
CA PHE A 72 1.59 12.38 11.41
C PHE A 72 0.44 12.06 12.36
N LEU A 73 -0.17 10.86 12.28
CA LEU A 73 -1.37 10.50 13.03
C LEU A 73 -1.19 9.19 13.82
N ASP A 74 0.01 9.01 14.40
CA ASP A 74 0.38 7.90 15.28
C ASP A 74 0.31 6.50 14.63
N GLY A 75 0.34 6.42 13.30
CA GLY A 75 0.22 5.13 12.59
C GLY A 75 1.47 4.24 12.69
N ILE A 76 2.62 4.75 13.15
CA ILE A 76 3.86 3.95 13.33
C ILE A 76 3.62 2.73 14.24
N ASP A 77 2.83 2.91 15.30
CA ASP A 77 2.61 1.87 16.30
C ASP A 77 1.50 0.88 15.92
N THR A 78 0.66 1.21 14.94
CA THR A 78 -0.53 0.44 14.57
C THR A 78 -0.40 -0.26 13.21
N VAL A 79 0.57 0.12 12.39
CA VAL A 79 0.83 -0.53 11.09
C VAL A 79 1.96 -1.56 11.22
N ASP A 80 1.81 -2.72 10.58
CA ASP A 80 2.82 -3.79 10.49
C ASP A 80 3.43 -3.83 9.09
N ASP A 81 2.62 -3.91 8.04
CA ASP A 81 3.06 -3.76 6.65
C ASP A 81 2.32 -2.61 5.96
N TYR A 82 3.04 -1.80 5.19
CA TYR A 82 2.48 -0.78 4.30
C TYR A 82 2.79 -1.16 2.84
N VAL A 83 1.75 -1.23 2.01
CA VAL A 83 1.88 -1.54 0.58
C VAL A 83 1.18 -0.48 -0.25
N SER A 84 1.93 0.25 -1.08
CA SER A 84 1.34 1.15 -2.10
C SER A 84 1.23 0.50 -3.47
N LEU A 85 0.15 0.84 -4.19
CA LEU A 85 -0.08 0.44 -5.58
C LEU A 85 -0.16 1.69 -6.47
N GLY A 86 0.85 1.95 -7.31
CA GLY A 86 0.86 3.07 -8.26
C GLY A 86 0.67 4.45 -7.62
N SER A 87 1.15 4.63 -6.38
CA SER A 87 0.98 5.88 -5.63
C SER A 87 2.02 6.93 -6.07
N PRO A 88 1.62 8.18 -6.34
CA PRO A 88 2.54 9.22 -6.78
C PRO A 88 3.30 9.87 -5.61
N HIS A 89 4.16 9.09 -4.94
CA HIS A 89 4.90 9.50 -3.74
C HIS A 89 5.77 10.73 -3.94
N HIS A 90 6.31 10.89 -5.15
CA HIS A 90 7.12 12.02 -5.56
C HIS A 90 6.36 12.96 -6.52
N GLY A 91 5.03 13.02 -6.37
CA GLY A 91 4.18 13.92 -7.16
C GLY A 91 3.78 13.35 -8.53
N ASN A 92 2.93 14.05 -9.25
CA ASN A 92 2.49 13.63 -10.58
C ASN A 92 2.52 14.83 -11.53
N PRO A 93 3.24 14.76 -12.67
CA PRO A 93 3.29 15.84 -13.64
C PRO A 93 1.98 15.98 -14.45
N ASN A 94 1.12 14.95 -14.44
CA ASN A 94 -0.09 14.90 -15.25
C ASN A 94 -1.25 15.69 -14.62
N TYR A 95 -1.92 16.50 -15.44
CA TYR A 95 -2.92 17.49 -15.03
C TYR A 95 -4.23 16.93 -14.44
N HIS A 96 -4.49 15.63 -14.58
CA HIS A 96 -5.80 15.02 -14.28
C HIS A 96 -6.13 14.96 -12.78
N CYS A 97 -5.13 15.06 -11.90
CA CYS A 97 -5.30 14.95 -10.45
C CYS A 97 -4.97 16.25 -9.70
N GLY A 98 -5.11 17.43 -10.32
CA GLY A 98 -4.91 18.71 -9.64
C GLY A 98 -3.47 18.87 -9.12
N ARG A 99 -2.55 19.29 -10.01
CA ARG A 99 -1.11 19.41 -9.79
C ARG A 99 -0.71 19.94 -8.39
N GLU A 100 -1.42 20.94 -7.88
CA GLU A 100 -1.11 21.56 -6.58
C GLU A 100 -1.36 20.62 -5.38
N GLY A 101 -2.46 19.87 -5.38
CA GLY A 101 -2.83 19.02 -4.25
C GLY A 101 -1.86 17.85 -4.03
N VAL A 102 -1.49 17.19 -5.13
CA VAL A 102 -0.55 16.06 -5.11
C VAL A 102 0.87 16.53 -4.78
N LYS A 103 1.25 17.70 -5.32
CA LYS A 103 2.53 18.34 -5.03
C LYS A 103 2.70 18.63 -3.54
N GLU A 104 1.72 19.32 -2.94
CA GLU A 104 1.81 19.76 -1.55
C GLU A 104 1.91 18.58 -0.59
N ILE A 105 1.13 17.52 -0.80
CA ILE A 105 1.23 16.33 0.06
C ILE A 105 2.52 15.54 -0.17
N ALA A 106 2.96 15.37 -1.41
CA ALA A 106 4.23 14.70 -1.71
C ALA A 106 5.41 15.41 -1.00
N LEU A 107 5.41 16.74 -1.04
CA LEU A 107 6.43 17.54 -0.36
C LEU A 107 6.51 17.20 1.14
N ILE A 108 5.41 17.31 1.87
CA ILE A 108 5.44 17.09 3.33
C ILE A 108 5.71 15.63 3.72
N LEU A 109 5.32 14.67 2.87
CA LEU A 109 5.57 13.25 3.13
C LEU A 109 7.05 12.90 2.95
N ASN A 110 7.74 13.58 2.03
CA ASN A 110 9.16 13.32 1.74
C ASN A 110 10.13 14.20 2.55
N VAL A 111 9.63 15.24 3.25
CA VAL A 111 10.44 16.00 4.22
C VAL A 111 10.86 15.12 5.40
N GLY A 112 12.17 14.98 5.58
CA GLY A 112 12.76 14.17 6.65
C GLY A 112 12.79 12.69 6.26
N ASP A 113 12.43 11.82 7.20
CA ASP A 113 12.34 10.37 6.97
C ASP A 113 11.14 10.04 6.06
N GLU A 114 11.40 9.39 4.93
CA GLU A 114 10.38 9.08 3.92
C GLU A 114 9.48 7.90 4.33
N THR A 115 10.04 6.96 5.09
CA THR A 115 9.44 5.70 5.54
C THR A 115 9.57 5.54 7.06
N PRO A 116 8.98 6.47 7.84
CA PRO A 116 9.17 6.47 9.27
C PRO A 116 8.59 5.21 9.91
N GLY A 117 9.32 4.68 10.88
CA GLY A 117 9.02 3.40 11.49
C GLY A 117 9.41 2.19 10.63
N GLY A 118 10.10 2.40 9.51
CA GLY A 118 10.52 1.35 8.58
C GLY A 118 11.59 0.40 9.16
N VAL A 119 11.50 -0.89 8.80
CA VAL A 119 12.54 -1.89 9.13
C VAL A 119 13.79 -1.77 8.26
N LEU A 120 13.65 -1.23 7.05
CA LEU A 120 14.77 -0.87 6.20
C LEU A 120 15.09 0.60 6.46
N ASN A 121 16.38 0.92 6.57
CA ASN A 121 16.79 2.31 6.70
C ASN A 121 16.57 3.04 5.37
N ASP A 122 16.07 4.26 5.45
CA ASP A 122 16.16 5.21 4.36
C ASP A 122 17.59 5.79 4.24
N THR A 123 17.82 6.58 3.20
CA THR A 123 19.09 7.27 2.97
C THR A 123 19.33 8.27 4.10
N LEU A 124 20.29 7.95 4.96
CA LEU A 124 20.80 8.91 5.95
C LEU A 124 21.52 10.06 5.22
N GLY A 125 20.96 11.27 5.27
CA GLY A 125 21.56 12.46 4.72
C GLY A 125 20.73 13.07 3.58
N ILE A 126 21.40 13.51 2.51
CA ILE A 126 20.77 14.25 1.41
C ILE A 126 20.22 13.28 0.37
N ARG A 127 18.91 13.30 0.17
CA ARG A 127 18.23 12.61 -0.94
C ARG A 127 17.79 13.63 -1.99
N PHE A 128 17.92 13.26 -3.27
CA PHE A 128 17.41 14.02 -4.41
C PHE A 128 16.29 13.22 -5.05
N ASP A 129 15.06 13.59 -4.71
CA ASP A 129 13.90 12.93 -5.27
C ASP A 129 13.55 13.55 -6.62
N PRO A 130 13.18 12.75 -7.64
CA PRO A 130 12.59 13.24 -8.87
C PRO A 130 11.16 13.67 -8.56
N ILE A 131 11.01 14.66 -7.69
CA ILE A 131 9.73 15.29 -7.53
C ILE A 131 9.49 16.02 -8.83
N TRP A 132 8.32 15.77 -9.43
CA TRP A 132 7.92 16.41 -10.68
C TRP A 132 7.60 17.91 -10.53
N ILE A 133 8.34 18.57 -9.65
CA ILE A 133 8.37 20.00 -9.35
C ILE A 133 9.79 20.48 -9.68
N GLU A 134 9.89 21.68 -10.24
CA GLU A 134 11.14 22.29 -10.68
C GLU A 134 11.99 22.81 -9.48
N GLU A 135 12.12 22.03 -8.41
CA GLU A 135 12.90 22.40 -7.21
C GLU A 135 13.72 21.20 -6.73
N ASN A 136 15.05 21.37 -6.66
CA ASN A 136 15.95 20.43 -6.02
C ASN A 136 15.77 20.54 -4.51
N ILE A 137 14.86 19.76 -3.94
CA ILE A 137 14.64 19.77 -2.50
C ILE A 137 15.62 18.79 -1.85
N THR A 138 16.44 19.33 -0.95
CA THR A 138 17.34 18.54 -0.11
C THR A 138 16.55 18.12 1.13
N TYR A 139 16.21 16.84 1.21
CA TYR A 139 15.58 16.28 2.39
C TYR A 139 16.66 15.80 3.35
N ASN A 140 16.56 16.20 4.62
CA ASN A 140 17.50 15.86 5.68
C ASN A 140 16.70 15.42 6.91
N GLY A 141 16.56 14.12 7.09
CA GLY A 141 15.90 13.51 8.25
C GLY A 141 16.73 12.36 8.78
N ALA A 142 16.73 12.18 10.10
CA ALA A 142 17.22 10.94 10.69
C ALA A 142 16.09 9.91 10.66
N HIS A 143 16.42 8.67 10.28
CA HIS A 143 15.48 7.54 10.30
C HIS A 143 14.85 7.35 11.68
N ILE A 144 13.52 7.25 11.71
CA ILE A 144 12.71 6.93 12.87
C ILE A 144 12.55 5.42 12.91
N LEU A 145 13.12 4.80 13.94
CA LEU A 145 13.08 3.34 14.11
C LEU A 145 11.64 2.85 14.34
N GLY A 146 11.31 1.73 13.71
CA GLY A 146 10.07 0.99 13.96
C GLY A 146 10.12 -0.41 13.35
N ASN A 147 8.95 -1.01 13.17
CA ASN A 147 8.79 -2.38 12.66
C ASN A 147 7.87 -2.47 11.44
N ILE A 148 7.72 -1.39 10.67
CA ILE A 148 6.87 -1.38 9.47
C ILE A 148 7.66 -1.90 8.27
N SER A 149 7.13 -2.88 7.54
CA SER A 149 7.65 -3.23 6.22
C SER A 149 6.98 -2.37 5.15
N TYR A 150 7.76 -1.52 4.47
CA TYR A 150 7.26 -0.72 3.34
C TYR A 150 7.47 -1.46 2.02
N SER A 151 6.44 -1.53 1.19
CA SER A 151 6.51 -1.99 -0.21
C SER A 151 5.82 -0.99 -1.13
N SER A 152 6.44 -0.66 -2.24
CA SER A 152 5.80 0.11 -3.31
C SER A 152 5.77 -0.71 -4.59
N ILE A 153 4.57 -0.99 -5.08
CA ILE A 153 4.33 -1.77 -6.29
C ILE A 153 3.73 -0.85 -7.34
N TYR A 154 4.33 -0.78 -8.52
CA TYR A 154 3.93 0.17 -9.56
C TYR A 154 4.18 -0.42 -10.95
N SER A 155 3.67 0.25 -11.99
CA SER A 155 3.76 -0.22 -13.37
C SER A 155 4.32 0.88 -14.29
N PRO A 156 5.30 0.56 -15.15
CA PRO A 156 5.71 1.43 -16.25
C PRO A 156 4.56 1.79 -17.21
N ASP A 157 3.54 0.93 -17.27
CA ASP A 157 2.37 1.07 -18.14
C ASP A 157 1.14 1.63 -17.40
N ASP A 158 1.34 2.22 -16.22
CA ASP A 158 0.29 2.80 -15.37
C ASP A 158 -0.55 3.84 -16.13
N GLY A 159 0.11 4.71 -16.92
CA GLY A 159 -0.55 5.68 -17.79
C GLY A 159 -1.20 6.87 -17.08
N LEU A 160 -1.27 6.87 -15.74
CA LEU A 160 -1.76 8.00 -14.94
C LEU A 160 -0.67 8.56 -14.02
N CYS A 161 -0.09 7.72 -13.18
CA CYS A 161 1.01 8.03 -12.28
C CYS A 161 2.31 7.53 -12.91
N PRO A 162 3.31 8.38 -13.14
CA PRO A 162 4.59 7.91 -13.66
C PRO A 162 5.22 6.93 -12.66
N ASP A 163 5.71 5.81 -13.18
CA ASP A 163 6.39 4.77 -12.40
C ASP A 163 7.55 5.33 -11.58
N THR A 164 8.31 6.28 -12.13
CA THR A 164 9.40 7.02 -11.45
C THR A 164 8.97 7.80 -10.20
N SER A 165 7.68 8.09 -10.02
CA SER A 165 7.18 8.76 -8.81
C SER A 165 6.82 7.78 -7.69
N SER A 166 6.66 6.50 -8.03
CA SER A 166 6.15 5.49 -7.11
C SER A 166 7.18 4.85 -6.16
N PRO A 167 8.48 4.74 -6.49
CA PRO A 167 9.45 4.25 -5.52
C PRO A 167 9.45 5.05 -4.22
N LEU A 168 9.73 4.39 -3.11
CA LEU A 168 10.05 4.99 -1.82
C LEU A 168 11.48 4.61 -1.42
N ASP A 169 12.25 5.52 -0.85
CA ASP A 169 13.47 5.16 -0.14
C ASP A 169 13.13 4.31 1.10
N GLY A 170 14.02 3.40 1.52
CA GLY A 170 13.73 2.50 2.65
C GLY A 170 12.58 1.50 2.43
N ALA A 171 12.20 1.21 1.17
CA ALA A 171 11.11 0.29 0.84
C ALA A 171 11.50 -0.80 -0.18
N HIS A 172 10.70 -1.87 -0.22
CA HIS A 172 10.72 -2.85 -1.30
C HIS A 172 9.97 -2.31 -2.53
N ASN A 173 10.72 -1.77 -3.49
CA ASN A 173 10.18 -1.21 -4.74
C ASN A 173 10.08 -2.29 -5.84
N ILE A 174 8.88 -2.49 -6.38
CA ILE A 174 8.56 -3.58 -7.31
C ILE A 174 7.85 -3.00 -8.54
N SER A 175 8.50 -3.11 -9.70
CA SER A 175 7.93 -2.74 -11.00
C SER A 175 7.25 -3.95 -11.64
N VAL A 176 5.96 -3.83 -11.98
CA VAL A 176 5.14 -4.85 -12.64
C VAL A 176 4.65 -4.30 -13.99
N PRO A 177 5.22 -4.74 -15.13
CA PRO A 177 4.87 -4.20 -16.44
C PRO A 177 3.51 -4.70 -16.96
N ASN A 178 2.98 -3.99 -17.95
CA ASN A 178 1.73 -4.23 -18.67
C ASN A 178 0.46 -4.13 -17.81
N VAL A 179 0.51 -3.40 -16.70
CA VAL A 179 -0.66 -3.17 -15.83
C VAL A 179 -1.03 -1.68 -15.84
N PRO A 180 -2.17 -1.28 -16.44
CA PRO A 180 -2.63 0.10 -16.36
C PRO A 180 -3.10 0.47 -14.95
N HIS A 181 -3.08 1.76 -14.61
CA HIS A 181 -3.33 2.29 -13.26
C HIS A 181 -4.54 1.65 -12.59
N SER A 182 -5.70 1.69 -13.27
CA SER A 182 -6.97 1.22 -12.72
C SER A 182 -7.01 -0.28 -12.45
N PHE A 183 -6.13 -1.07 -13.07
CA PHE A 183 -6.07 -2.52 -12.94
C PHE A 183 -5.06 -2.98 -11.88
N LEU A 184 -4.26 -2.09 -11.28
CA LEU A 184 -3.30 -2.48 -10.24
C LEU A 184 -3.97 -3.21 -9.06
N THR A 185 -5.25 -2.94 -8.77
CA THR A 185 -6.02 -3.61 -7.69
C THR A 185 -6.73 -4.91 -8.12
N GLU A 186 -6.70 -5.20 -9.42
CA GLU A 186 -7.41 -6.30 -10.08
C GLU A 186 -6.47 -7.22 -10.88
N ASP A 187 -5.18 -6.93 -10.87
CA ASP A 187 -4.18 -7.73 -11.57
C ASP A 187 -3.60 -8.83 -10.67
N TRP A 188 -3.57 -10.06 -11.19
CA TRP A 188 -3.09 -11.23 -10.44
C TRP A 188 -1.59 -11.18 -10.18
N SER A 189 -0.81 -10.63 -11.11
CA SER A 189 0.63 -10.49 -10.94
C SER A 189 0.96 -9.50 -9.83
N VAL A 190 0.23 -8.39 -9.75
CA VAL A 190 0.32 -7.42 -8.63
C VAL A 190 -0.10 -8.09 -7.32
N TYR A 191 -1.23 -8.81 -7.30
CA TYR A 191 -1.69 -9.50 -6.10
C TYR A 191 -0.66 -10.45 -5.50
N LYS A 192 0.09 -11.21 -6.32
CA LYS A 192 1.15 -12.10 -5.81
C LYS A 192 2.18 -11.35 -4.98
N HIS A 193 2.54 -10.13 -5.38
CA HIS A 193 3.48 -9.28 -4.64
C HIS A 193 2.84 -8.72 -3.37
N VAL A 194 1.61 -8.20 -3.45
CA VAL A 194 0.86 -7.73 -2.26
C VAL A 194 0.74 -8.84 -1.23
N ARG A 195 0.37 -10.05 -1.65
CA ARG A 195 0.23 -11.21 -0.79
C ARG A 195 1.53 -11.56 -0.08
N VAL A 196 2.68 -11.47 -0.75
CA VAL A 196 3.97 -11.72 -0.12
C VAL A 196 4.30 -10.62 0.89
N ALA A 197 4.04 -9.36 0.54
CA ALA A 197 4.31 -8.22 1.41
C ALA A 197 3.53 -8.29 2.73
N VAL A 198 2.22 -8.54 2.68
CA VAL A 198 1.32 -8.55 3.86
C VAL A 198 1.24 -9.89 4.60
N ASN A 199 1.97 -10.90 4.15
CA ASN A 199 2.04 -12.19 4.87
C ASN A 199 3.43 -12.47 5.43
N ASP A 200 4.38 -11.55 5.28
CA ASP A 200 5.68 -11.55 5.94
C ASP A 200 6.37 -12.94 5.83
N LEU A 201 7.26 -13.16 4.84
CA LEU A 201 7.99 -14.44 4.62
C LEU A 201 8.75 -14.99 5.86
N LYS A 202 8.70 -14.31 7.01
CA LYS A 202 9.10 -14.80 8.34
C LYS A 202 8.28 -16.02 8.81
N ASP A 203 7.02 -16.20 8.36
CA ASP A 203 6.16 -17.32 8.78
C ASP A 203 6.13 -18.53 7.81
N ILE A 204 6.76 -18.44 6.63
CA ILE A 204 6.82 -19.53 5.63
C ILE A 204 8.14 -20.32 5.74
N ALA A 205 8.45 -20.81 6.95
CA ALA A 205 9.35 -21.95 7.11
C ALA A 205 8.62 -23.31 6.97
N PHE A 206 7.31 -23.30 6.69
CA PHE A 206 6.49 -24.50 6.54
C PHE A 206 5.64 -24.46 5.26
N ARG A 207 6.24 -24.87 4.14
CA ARG A 207 5.64 -25.59 2.98
C ARG A 207 6.38 -25.27 1.68
N THR A 208 7.58 -25.84 1.54
CA THR A 208 8.14 -26.11 0.22
C THR A 208 7.40 -27.30 -0.39
N THR A 209 6.35 -27.03 -1.17
CA THR A 209 5.90 -27.96 -2.22
C THR A 209 5.83 -27.18 -3.52
N PRO A 210 6.46 -27.65 -4.62
CA PRO A 210 6.48 -26.92 -5.88
C PRO A 210 5.07 -26.78 -6.45
N LEU A 211 4.70 -25.58 -6.89
CA LEU A 211 3.51 -25.38 -7.71
C LEU A 211 3.78 -25.95 -9.11
N THR A 212 3.16 -27.07 -9.45
CA THR A 212 3.13 -27.60 -10.80
C THR A 212 2.32 -26.68 -11.71
N SER A 213 2.92 -26.28 -12.82
CA SER A 213 2.31 -25.51 -13.91
C SER A 213 1.13 -26.27 -14.51
N THR A 214 -0.07 -25.68 -14.45
CA THR A 214 -1.18 -26.06 -15.32
C THR A 214 -1.45 -24.91 -16.28
N THR A 215 -1.16 -25.13 -17.55
CA THR A 215 -1.49 -24.25 -18.67
C THR A 215 -3.01 -24.06 -18.78
N MET A 216 -3.50 -22.83 -18.67
CA MET A 216 -4.86 -22.49 -19.10
C MET A 216 -4.85 -22.13 -20.58
N THR A 217 -5.61 -22.89 -21.37
CA THR A 217 -5.89 -22.66 -22.78
C THR A 217 -6.88 -21.52 -22.93
N THR A 218 -6.56 -20.58 -23.82
CA THR A 218 -7.38 -19.42 -24.21
C THR A 218 -8.45 -19.84 -25.22
N THR A 219 -9.72 -19.56 -24.94
CA THR A 219 -10.75 -19.26 -25.96
C THR A 219 -11.89 -18.51 -25.30
N ASP A 220 -12.01 -17.20 -25.52
CA ASP A 220 -13.30 -16.59 -25.84
C ASP A 220 -13.10 -15.21 -26.48
N ASP A 221 -13.09 -15.19 -27.82
CA ASP A 221 -13.18 -13.96 -28.61
C ASP A 221 -14.66 -13.61 -28.77
N THR A 222 -15.16 -12.71 -27.93
CA THR A 222 -16.42 -12.01 -28.21
C THR A 222 -16.15 -10.51 -28.37
N PRO A 223 -16.71 -9.84 -29.39
CA PRO A 223 -16.39 -8.45 -29.67
C PRO A 223 -16.99 -7.55 -28.59
N LEU A 224 -16.12 -6.85 -27.86
CA LEU A 224 -16.50 -5.82 -26.88
C LEU A 224 -17.28 -4.72 -27.58
N THR A 225 -18.60 -4.75 -27.40
CA THR A 225 -19.47 -3.62 -27.70
C THR A 225 -19.09 -2.46 -26.78
N LEU A 226 -18.97 -1.28 -27.38
CA LEU A 226 -18.62 -0.01 -26.78
C LEU A 226 -19.68 0.41 -25.75
N ILE A 227 -19.64 -0.17 -24.56
CA ILE A 227 -20.37 0.31 -23.37
C ILE A 227 -19.50 1.42 -22.78
N PRO A 228 -20.05 2.61 -22.46
CA PRO A 228 -19.24 3.72 -21.97
C PRO A 228 -18.59 3.30 -20.65
N VAL A 229 -17.30 2.97 -20.70
CA VAL A 229 -16.44 2.70 -19.54
C VAL A 229 -16.19 4.05 -18.85
N LEU A 230 -17.22 4.56 -18.18
CA LEU A 230 -17.05 5.54 -17.12
C LEU A 230 -16.40 4.81 -15.94
N CYS A 231 -15.08 4.69 -16.02
CA CYS A 231 -14.14 4.88 -14.91
C CYS A 231 -14.75 4.75 -13.51
N THR A 232 -14.93 3.53 -13.03
CA THR A 232 -14.90 3.24 -11.59
C THR A 232 -13.44 3.31 -11.13
N ILE A 233 -12.80 4.48 -11.25
CA ILE A 233 -11.50 4.71 -10.65
C ILE A 233 -11.74 4.79 -9.14
N SER A 234 -11.55 3.69 -8.42
CA SER A 234 -11.41 3.80 -6.97
C SER A 234 -10.00 4.30 -6.68
N VAL A 235 -9.89 5.62 -6.51
CA VAL A 235 -8.63 6.34 -6.26
C VAL A 235 -8.06 6.04 -4.88
N MET A 236 -8.79 5.29 -4.03
CA MET A 236 -8.37 5.01 -2.68
C MET A 236 -9.02 3.72 -2.18
N ALA A 237 -8.40 2.57 -2.50
CA ALA A 237 -8.75 1.30 -1.89
C ALA A 237 -7.79 1.03 -0.74
N LEU A 238 -8.34 0.71 0.43
CA LEU A 238 -7.56 0.31 1.60
C LEU A 238 -7.90 -1.12 1.99
N ILE A 239 -6.95 -2.06 1.87
CA ILE A 239 -7.14 -3.41 2.42
C ILE A 239 -6.45 -3.48 3.77
N VAL A 240 -7.24 -3.72 4.83
CA VAL A 240 -6.71 -3.99 6.17
C VAL A 240 -6.73 -5.48 6.46
N ILE A 241 -5.55 -6.00 6.79
CA ILE A 241 -5.28 -7.42 6.97
C ILE A 241 -4.81 -7.60 8.42
N ARG A 242 -5.57 -8.37 9.22
CA ARG A 242 -5.37 -8.50 10.68
C ARG A 242 -4.22 -9.44 11.05
N ARG A 243 -3.10 -8.99 11.61
CA ARG A 243 -2.12 -9.92 12.20
C ARG A 243 -2.49 -10.25 13.65
N ARG A 244 -2.86 -11.51 13.94
CA ARG A 244 -2.67 -12.06 15.29
C ARG A 244 -1.20 -12.44 15.38
N ARG A 245 -0.37 -11.67 16.09
CA ARG A 245 0.82 -12.29 16.67
C ARG A 245 0.29 -13.37 17.62
N LEU A 246 0.50 -14.64 17.28
CA LEU A 246 0.40 -15.70 18.26
C LEU A 246 1.36 -15.28 19.37
N LYS A 247 0.84 -14.95 20.57
CA LYS A 247 1.69 -14.96 21.76
C LYS A 247 2.36 -16.32 21.72
N THR A 248 3.68 -16.33 21.55
CA THR A 248 4.51 -17.53 21.54
C THR A 248 3.98 -18.46 22.62
N LEU A 249 3.64 -19.69 22.26
CA LEU A 249 3.14 -20.72 23.17
C LEU A 249 4.18 -21.02 24.26
N ALA A 250 4.28 -20.14 25.25
CA ALA A 250 5.09 -20.35 26.45
C ALA A 250 4.31 -21.11 27.53
N ASN A 251 3.04 -21.48 27.29
CA ASN A 251 2.15 -22.08 28.30
C ASN A 251 1.65 -23.51 27.98
N ILE A 252 2.33 -24.30 27.14
CA ILE A 252 1.99 -25.74 26.96
C ILE A 252 2.95 -26.68 27.72
N LYS A 253 3.78 -26.19 28.64
CA LYS A 253 4.58 -27.06 29.55
C LYS A 253 4.43 -26.67 31.01
N SER A 254 3.27 -26.93 31.62
CA SER A 254 3.20 -27.10 33.07
C SER A 254 2.18 -28.11 33.60
N ASN A 255 1.40 -28.80 32.77
CA ASN A 255 0.40 -29.78 33.25
C ASN A 255 0.70 -31.24 32.92
N HIS A 256 1.97 -31.64 32.98
CA HIS A 256 2.34 -33.04 33.23
C HIS A 256 3.63 -33.11 34.04
N LYS A 257 3.48 -33.14 35.37
CA LYS A 257 4.21 -34.02 36.29
C LYS A 257 3.53 -34.01 37.65
#